data_AF-W7W7G8-F1
#
_entry.id   AF-W7W7G8-F1
#
_cell.length_a   1.000
_cell.length_b   1.000
_cell.length_c   1.000
_cell.angle_alpha   90.00
_cell.angle_beta   90.00
_cell.angle_gamma   90.00
#
_symmetry.space_group_name_H-M   'P 1'
#
loop_
_entity.id
_entity.type
_entity.pdbx_description
1 polymer ?
#
loop_
_entity_poly.entity_id
_entity_poly.type
_entity_poly.pdbx_seq_one_letter_code
_entity_poly.pdbx_strand_id
1 'polypeptide(L)'
;MPLYAAPPNLALRKPWYTRAEIETLPAARAALKGREIAWIADPLDALLLQVQGSGRLAITEPDGRRQTVRLAYGGHNDQPYQSVGRWLVERGAFTLEQASWPAIKAWARANPGRVSEMLAANPRYVFFREEPLPDPSIGAVGAQGVPLTPGRSIAVDPRAIPYGTPVWLDTTEPQPWSATPPPPRPLQRLVMAQDTGSAITGAVRADYYWGWAEGAEDRAGRMKQPLRMWALWPVTR
;
A
#
# COMPACT_ATOMS: atom_id res chain seq x y z
N MET A 1 -7.75 15.19 6.64
CA MET A 1 -7.07 14.64 7.84
C MET A 1 -5.56 14.68 7.67
N PRO A 2 -4.79 14.81 8.75
CA PRO A 2 -3.32 14.85 8.69
C PRO A 2 -2.70 13.47 8.44
N LEU A 3 -1.62 13.44 7.66
CA LEU A 3 -0.64 12.37 7.60
C LEU A 3 0.54 12.74 8.48
N TYR A 4 1.02 11.83 9.32
CA TYR A 4 2.04 12.16 10.32
C TYR A 4 3.39 11.51 10.05
N ALA A 5 4.45 12.24 10.39
CA ALA A 5 5.75 11.68 10.70
C ALA A 5 5.72 10.88 12.01
N ALA A 6 6.65 9.95 12.18
CA ALA A 6 6.74 9.16 13.40
C ALA A 6 6.99 10.06 14.63
N PRO A 7 6.25 9.87 15.74
CA PRO A 7 6.48 10.66 16.93
C PRO A 7 7.81 10.24 17.60
N PRO A 8 8.49 11.14 18.32
CA PRO A 8 9.81 10.86 18.90
C PRO A 8 9.79 9.76 19.96
N ASN A 9 8.63 9.53 20.57
CA ASN A 9 8.42 8.49 21.57
C ASN A 9 7.91 7.16 20.98
N LEU A 10 7.79 7.02 19.65
CA LEU A 10 7.26 5.81 18.99
C LEU A 10 7.92 4.52 19.52
N ALA A 11 9.24 4.54 19.76
CA ALA A 11 9.99 3.39 20.26
C ALA A 11 9.84 3.15 21.78
N LEU A 12 9.40 4.15 22.55
CA LEU A 12 9.31 4.11 24.01
C LEU A 12 8.06 3.38 24.52
N ARG A 13 7.07 3.13 23.66
CA ARG A 13 5.86 2.37 23.98
C ARG A 13 5.53 1.43 22.83
N LYS A 14 5.44 0.13 23.14
CA LYS A 14 5.09 -0.92 22.18
C LYS A 14 4.01 -1.84 22.75
N PRO A 15 2.85 -1.99 22.10
CA PRO A 15 2.41 -1.23 20.92
C PRO A 15 2.09 0.23 21.27
N TRP A 16 2.30 1.12 20.30
CA TRP A 16 1.91 2.53 20.40
C TRP A 16 0.37 2.66 20.32
N TYR A 17 -0.17 3.88 20.45
CA TYR A 17 -1.61 4.13 20.38
C TYR A 17 -2.24 3.56 19.10
N THR A 18 -3.41 2.95 19.25
CA THR A 18 -4.25 2.51 18.12
C THR A 18 -4.71 3.69 17.28
N ARG A 19 -5.19 3.43 16.06
CA ARG A 19 -5.79 4.47 15.20
C ARG A 19 -6.90 5.26 15.90
N ALA A 20 -7.81 4.58 16.61
CA ALA A 20 -8.89 5.22 17.34
C ALA A 20 -8.35 6.10 18.49
N GLU A 21 -7.33 5.62 19.21
CA GLU A 21 -6.70 6.37 20.29
C GLU A 21 -5.92 7.59 19.79
N ILE A 22 -5.28 7.51 18.62
CA ILE A 22 -4.62 8.66 17.96
C ILE A 22 -5.63 9.79 17.72
N GLU A 23 -6.86 9.43 17.35
CA GLU A 23 -7.92 10.40 17.12
C GLU A 23 -8.57 10.90 18.41
N THR A 24 -8.58 10.15 19.51
CA THR A 24 -9.41 10.46 20.69
C THR A 24 -8.63 10.85 21.95
N LEU A 25 -7.43 10.32 22.14
CA LEU A 25 -6.65 10.54 23.37
C LEU A 25 -5.82 11.83 23.29
N PRO A 26 -5.92 12.73 24.29
CA PRO A 26 -5.12 13.95 24.34
C PRO A 26 -3.60 13.69 24.32
N ALA A 27 -3.14 12.63 25.00
CA ALA A 27 -1.72 12.27 25.04
C ALA A 27 -1.18 11.86 23.66
N ALA A 28 -1.97 11.12 22.88
CA ALA A 28 -1.59 10.71 21.53
C ALA A 28 -1.53 11.91 20.58
N ARG A 29 -2.54 12.79 20.64
CA ARG A 29 -2.56 14.04 19.87
C ARG A 29 -1.41 14.97 20.24
N ALA A 30 -1.08 15.09 21.53
CA ALA A 30 0.06 15.88 21.99
C ALA A 30 1.38 15.35 21.45
N ALA A 31 1.57 14.03 21.39
CA ALA A 31 2.78 13.41 20.83
C ALA A 31 2.95 13.64 19.32
N LEU A 32 1.85 13.89 18.59
CA LEU A 32 1.84 14.09 17.13
C LEU A 32 1.76 15.57 16.71
N LYS A 33 1.55 16.49 17.65
CA LYS A 33 1.48 17.92 17.37
C LYS A 33 2.77 18.40 16.69
N GLY A 34 2.65 19.05 15.54
CA GLY A 34 3.79 19.54 14.76
C GLY A 34 4.53 18.45 13.99
N ARG A 35 3.93 17.25 13.85
CA ARG A 35 4.44 16.14 13.04
C ARG A 35 3.59 15.91 11.79
N GLU A 36 2.65 16.78 11.49
CA GLU A 36 1.87 16.77 10.26
C GLU A 36 2.79 16.98 9.06
N ILE A 37 2.75 16.07 8.08
CA ILE A 37 3.46 16.20 6.81
C ILE A 37 2.57 16.88 5.78
N ALA A 38 1.31 16.46 5.72
CA ALA A 38 0.32 17.00 4.80
C ALA A 38 -1.10 16.71 5.28
N TRP A 39 -2.08 17.41 4.72
CA TRP A 39 -3.50 17.12 4.91
C TRP A 39 -4.10 16.51 3.66
N ILE A 40 -4.69 15.34 3.80
CA ILE A 40 -5.40 14.63 2.74
C ILE A 40 -6.92 14.79 2.91
N ALA A 41 -7.64 14.94 1.81
CA ALA A 41 -9.09 15.21 1.84
C ALA A 41 -9.90 13.97 2.29
N ASP A 42 -9.59 12.80 1.73
CA ASP A 42 -10.34 11.57 1.98
C ASP A 42 -9.66 10.69 3.05
N PRO A 43 -10.36 10.34 4.15
CA PRO A 43 -9.89 9.36 5.13
C PRO A 43 -9.48 8.01 4.56
N LEU A 44 -10.19 7.55 3.53
CA LEU A 44 -9.92 6.27 2.90
C LEU A 44 -8.61 6.35 2.14
N ASP A 45 -8.33 7.44 1.41
CA ASP A 45 -7.04 7.58 0.72
C ASP A 45 -5.88 7.61 1.72
N ALA A 46 -6.06 8.19 2.91
CA ALA A 46 -5.08 8.12 3.99
C ALA A 46 -4.85 6.67 4.45
N LEU A 47 -5.94 5.91 4.68
CA LEU A 47 -5.85 4.50 5.06
C LEU A 47 -5.17 3.68 3.98
N LEU A 48 -5.53 3.87 2.70
CA LEU A 48 -4.91 3.16 1.58
C LEU A 48 -3.40 3.40 1.56
N LEU A 49 -2.99 4.67 1.66
CA LEU A 49 -1.59 5.04 1.67
C LEU A 49 -0.82 4.37 2.82
N GLN A 50 -1.45 4.27 3.99
CA GLN A 50 -0.87 3.59 5.15
C GLN A 50 -0.80 2.08 4.99
N VAL A 51 -1.78 1.46 4.32
CA VAL A 51 -1.76 0.03 4.00
C VAL A 51 -0.66 -0.27 2.98
N GLN A 52 -0.46 0.60 1.97
CA GLN A 52 0.62 0.47 0.98
C GLN A 52 2.00 0.82 1.56
N GLY A 53 2.06 1.66 2.60
CA GLY A 53 3.30 2.05 3.28
C GLY A 53 4.10 3.13 2.56
N SER A 54 3.81 3.43 1.30
CA SER A 54 4.39 4.53 0.54
C SER A 54 3.44 5.03 -0.54
N GLY A 55 3.69 6.23 -1.06
CA GLY A 55 2.96 6.75 -2.20
C GLY A 55 3.40 8.15 -2.60
N ARG A 56 2.64 8.76 -3.49
CA ARG A 56 2.88 10.12 -3.99
C ARG A 56 1.71 10.99 -3.62
N LEU A 57 2.00 12.19 -3.14
CA LEU A 57 0.99 13.15 -2.76
C LEU A 57 1.15 14.41 -3.59
N ALA A 58 0.09 14.78 -4.31
CA ALA A 58 -0.03 16.10 -4.91
C ALA A 58 -0.51 17.08 -3.83
N ILE A 59 0.37 18.00 -3.44
CA ILE A 59 0.10 19.03 -2.44
C ILE A 59 -0.15 20.34 -3.16
N THR A 60 -1.24 21.02 -2.78
CA THR A 60 -1.46 22.42 -3.11
C THR A 60 -1.19 23.24 -1.85
N GLU A 61 -0.17 24.08 -1.92
CA GLU A 61 0.23 24.97 -0.84
C GLU A 61 -0.77 26.12 -0.65
N PRO A 62 -0.76 26.80 0.51
CA PRO A 62 -1.61 27.96 0.75
C PRO A 62 -1.41 29.10 -0.25
N ASP A 63 -0.21 29.22 -0.85
CA ASP A 63 0.13 30.19 -1.89
C ASP A 63 -0.32 29.75 -3.31
N GLY A 64 -0.96 28.58 -3.44
CA GLY A 64 -1.43 28.00 -4.70
C GLY A 64 -0.37 27.19 -5.45
N ARG A 65 0.89 27.16 -5.00
CA ARG A 65 1.95 26.33 -5.59
C ARG A 65 1.56 24.86 -5.47
N ARG A 66 1.73 24.13 -6.57
CA ARG A 66 1.53 22.68 -6.61
C ARG A 66 2.86 21.97 -6.63
N GLN A 67 2.99 20.96 -5.78
CA GLN A 67 4.15 20.07 -5.78
C GLN A 67 3.72 18.62 -5.56
N THR A 68 4.53 17.70 -6.08
CA THR A 68 4.37 16.27 -5.80
C THR A 68 5.49 15.85 -4.87
N VAL A 69 5.13 15.30 -3.72
CA VAL A 69 6.09 14.73 -2.77
C VAL A 69 5.93 13.22 -2.72
N ARG A 70 7.01 12.52 -2.36
CA ARG A 70 6.94 11.11 -2.05
C ARG A 70 6.80 10.95 -0.54
N LEU A 71 5.87 10.10 -0.13
CA LEU A 71 5.82 9.62 1.24
C LEU A 71 6.39 8.21 1.29
N ALA A 72 7.49 8.07 2.02
CA ALA A 72 8.12 6.79 2.32
C ALA A 72 7.71 6.30 3.70
N TYR A 73 7.82 5.00 3.94
CA TYR A 73 7.51 4.39 5.23
C TYR A 73 8.41 4.97 6.34
N GLY A 74 7.78 5.49 7.40
CA GLY A 74 8.44 6.12 8.54
C GLY A 74 8.31 5.35 9.86
N GLY A 75 7.62 4.21 9.87
CA GLY A 75 7.37 3.41 11.07
C GLY A 75 5.89 3.04 11.23
N HIS A 76 5.59 2.15 12.18
CA HIS A 76 4.21 1.81 12.56
C HIS A 76 4.05 1.69 14.08
N ASN A 77 2.82 1.77 14.54
CA ASN A 77 2.45 1.72 15.96
C ASN A 77 2.51 0.33 16.62
N ASP A 78 3.21 -0.63 16.01
CA ASP A 78 3.28 -2.05 16.44
C ASP A 78 1.93 -2.76 16.71
N GLN A 79 0.80 -2.20 16.26
CA GLN A 79 -0.51 -2.83 16.35
C GLN A 79 -0.72 -3.84 15.19
N PRO A 80 -1.51 -4.91 15.41
CA PRO A 80 -1.81 -5.87 14.36
C PRO A 80 -2.65 -5.21 13.26
N TYR A 81 -2.35 -5.54 12.00
CA TYR A 81 -3.19 -5.13 10.89
C TYR A 81 -4.51 -5.89 10.93
N GLN A 82 -5.62 -5.16 10.75
CA GLN A 82 -6.93 -5.75 10.50
C GLN A 82 -7.54 -5.15 9.25
N SER A 83 -8.13 -6.00 8.40
CA SER A 83 -8.68 -5.57 7.11
C SER A 83 -10.06 -4.93 7.29
N VAL A 84 -10.20 -3.66 6.89
CA VAL A 84 -11.50 -2.99 6.82
C VAL A 84 -12.45 -3.66 5.82
N GLY A 85 -11.92 -4.21 4.72
CA GLY A 85 -12.71 -4.99 3.76
C GLY A 85 -13.36 -6.22 4.40
N ARG A 86 -12.59 -7.05 5.10
CA ARG A 86 -13.11 -8.18 5.88
C ARG A 86 -14.11 -7.75 6.95
N TRP A 87 -13.85 -6.67 7.68
CA TRP A 87 -14.77 -6.14 8.68
C TRP A 87 -16.14 -5.76 8.08
N LEU A 88 -16.15 -5.24 6.84
CA LEU A 88 -17.37 -4.94 6.08
C LEU A 88 -18.09 -6.21 5.61
N VAL A 89 -17.35 -7.23 5.16
CA VAL A 89 -17.91 -8.53 4.79
C VAL A 89 -18.61 -9.19 5.98
N GLU A 90 -17.98 -9.18 7.15
CA GLU A 90 -18.54 -9.73 8.39
C GLU A 90 -19.83 -9.02 8.84
N ARG A 91 -20.07 -7.79 8.36
CA ARG A 91 -21.28 -7.00 8.60
C ARG A 91 -22.30 -7.07 7.47
N GLY A 92 -22.08 -7.95 6.48
CA GLY A 92 -23.00 -8.15 5.36
C GLY A 92 -23.04 -6.99 4.37
N ALA A 93 -22.02 -6.13 4.34
CA ALA A 93 -21.97 -5.02 3.37
C ALA A 93 -21.81 -5.51 1.92
N PHE A 94 -21.03 -6.57 1.72
CA PHE A 94 -20.78 -7.25 0.45
C PHE A 94 -20.06 -8.59 0.71
N THR A 95 -19.96 -9.46 -0.28
CA THR A 95 -19.22 -10.73 -0.15
C THR A 95 -17.71 -10.54 -0.25
N LEU A 96 -16.92 -11.56 0.13
CA LEU A 96 -15.46 -11.50 0.05
C LEU A 96 -14.96 -11.32 -1.39
N GLU A 97 -15.66 -11.87 -2.38
CA GLU A 97 -15.35 -11.74 -3.80
C GLU A 97 -15.61 -10.33 -4.33
N GLN A 98 -16.54 -9.62 -3.71
CA GLN A 98 -16.90 -8.23 -4.04
C GLN A 98 -16.02 -7.21 -3.29
N ALA A 99 -15.29 -7.64 -2.26
CA ALA A 99 -14.46 -6.80 -1.42
C ALA A 99 -13.32 -6.18 -2.25
N SER A 100 -13.51 -4.93 -2.65
CA SER A 100 -12.58 -4.15 -3.45
C SER A 100 -12.51 -2.73 -2.93
N TRP A 101 -11.44 -2.00 -3.27
CA TRP A 101 -11.30 -0.62 -2.84
C TRP A 101 -12.44 0.29 -3.35
N PRO A 102 -12.92 0.16 -4.60
CA PRO A 102 -14.12 0.84 -5.04
C PRO A 102 -15.38 0.50 -4.22
N ALA A 103 -15.58 -0.78 -3.86
CA ALA A 103 -16.72 -1.18 -3.02
C ALA A 103 -16.64 -0.58 -1.61
N ILE A 104 -15.45 -0.51 -1.01
CA ILE A 104 -15.21 0.11 0.29
C ILE A 104 -15.48 1.62 0.22
N LYS A 105 -15.01 2.31 -0.83
CA LYS A 105 -15.31 3.74 -1.08
C LYS A 105 -16.81 3.98 -1.27
N ALA A 106 -17.49 3.12 -2.02
CA ALA A 106 -18.94 3.23 -2.22
C ALA A 106 -19.70 3.06 -0.90
N TRP A 107 -19.32 2.06 -0.09
CA TRP A 107 -19.91 1.86 1.23
C TRP A 107 -19.69 3.07 2.16
N ALA A 108 -18.47 3.62 2.20
CA ALA A 108 -18.16 4.78 3.02
C ALA A 108 -18.97 6.03 2.64
N ARG A 109 -19.16 6.27 1.33
CA ARG A 109 -20.01 7.36 0.83
C ARG A 109 -21.48 7.19 1.21
N ALA A 110 -21.97 5.95 1.21
CA ALA A 110 -23.33 5.64 1.64
C ALA A 110 -23.51 5.67 3.17
N ASN A 111 -22.42 5.55 3.95
CA ASN A 111 -22.44 5.43 5.40
C ASN A 111 -21.49 6.43 6.09
N PRO A 112 -21.60 7.76 5.84
CA PRO A 112 -20.61 8.74 6.32
C PRO A 112 -20.46 8.74 7.85
N GLY A 113 -21.54 8.54 8.60
CA GLY A 113 -21.51 8.47 10.07
C GLY A 113 -20.80 7.24 10.66
N ARG A 114 -20.47 6.24 9.83
CA ARG A 114 -19.80 5.00 10.25
C ARG A 114 -18.38 4.86 9.70
N VAL A 115 -17.89 5.86 8.98
CA VAL A 115 -16.53 5.82 8.41
C VAL A 115 -15.49 5.70 9.52
N SER A 116 -15.60 6.47 10.60
CA SER A 116 -14.66 6.37 11.74
C SER A 116 -14.68 4.99 12.40
N GLU A 117 -15.86 4.38 12.54
CA GLU A 117 -16.00 3.00 13.06
C GLU A 117 -15.27 1.99 12.14
N MET A 118 -15.49 2.09 10.83
CA MET A 118 -14.85 1.23 9.85
C MET A 118 -13.33 1.41 9.84
N LEU A 119 -12.82 2.64 9.89
CA LEU A 119 -11.38 2.90 9.93
C LEU A 119 -10.77 2.36 11.22
N ALA A 120 -11.44 2.55 12.37
CA ALA A 120 -11.01 2.07 13.67
C ALA A 120 -10.91 0.55 13.77
N ALA A 121 -11.61 -0.19 12.90
CA ALA A 121 -11.45 -1.64 12.77
C ALA A 121 -9.99 -2.05 12.50
N ASN A 122 -9.20 -1.20 11.85
CA ASN A 122 -7.76 -1.37 11.69
C ASN A 122 -7.00 -0.57 12.77
N PRO A 123 -6.55 -1.20 13.89
CA PRO A 123 -5.83 -0.48 14.92
C PRO A 123 -4.42 -0.07 14.48
N ARG A 124 -3.89 -0.66 13.40
CA ARG A 124 -2.58 -0.33 12.83
C ARG A 124 -2.58 1.05 12.21
N TYR A 125 -1.56 1.83 12.58
CA TYR A 125 -1.27 3.15 12.04
C TYR A 125 0.16 3.19 11.53
N VAL A 126 0.33 3.68 10.30
CA VAL A 126 1.62 3.84 9.64
C VAL A 126 1.95 5.33 9.57
N PHE A 127 3.18 5.65 9.96
CA PHE A 127 3.78 6.97 9.87
C PHE A 127 4.67 7.04 8.64
N PHE A 128 4.92 8.26 8.16
CA PHE A 128 5.68 8.48 6.94
C PHE A 128 6.92 9.35 7.17
N ARG A 129 7.76 9.40 6.15
CA ARG A 129 8.76 10.47 5.97
C ARG A 129 8.51 11.07 4.60
N GLU A 130 8.61 12.39 4.51
CA GLU A 130 8.60 13.08 3.24
C GLU A 130 9.97 12.91 2.56
N GLU A 131 9.95 12.55 1.29
CA GLU A 131 11.11 12.48 0.43
C GLU A 131 10.88 13.39 -0.79
N PRO A 132 11.83 14.30 -1.10
CA PRO A 132 11.79 15.07 -2.33
C PRO A 132 11.68 14.14 -3.54
N LEU A 133 10.81 14.52 -4.49
CA LEU A 133 10.64 13.81 -5.76
C LEU A 133 11.12 14.70 -6.92
N PRO A 134 12.44 14.88 -7.11
CA PRO A 134 12.96 15.77 -8.14
C PRO A 134 12.60 15.29 -9.55
N ASP A 135 12.51 13.98 -9.77
CA ASP A 135 12.05 13.38 -11.02
C ASP A 135 10.80 12.51 -10.77
N PRO A 136 9.62 12.90 -11.27
CA PRO A 136 8.39 12.14 -11.11
C PRO A 136 8.37 10.85 -11.93
N SER A 137 9.32 10.61 -12.83
CA SER A 137 9.42 9.34 -13.56
C SER A 137 10.04 8.21 -12.71
N ILE A 138 10.80 8.56 -11.66
CA ILE A 138 11.54 7.60 -10.83
C ILE A 138 10.59 6.97 -9.80
N GLY A 139 10.61 5.64 -9.64
CA GLY A 139 9.82 4.95 -8.63
C GLY A 139 10.39 5.02 -7.21
N ALA A 140 9.66 4.45 -6.24
CA ALA A 140 10.15 4.30 -4.87
C ALA A 140 11.42 3.44 -4.85
N VAL A 141 12.34 3.69 -3.92
CA VAL A 141 13.52 2.84 -3.76
C VAL A 141 13.07 1.54 -3.07
N GLY A 142 13.23 0.41 -3.76
CA GLY A 142 12.92 -0.92 -3.21
C GLY A 142 13.98 -1.39 -2.22
N ALA A 143 13.74 -2.54 -1.58
CA ALA A 143 14.68 -3.15 -0.63
C ALA A 143 16.07 -3.45 -1.22
N GLN A 144 16.21 -3.60 -2.55
CA GLN A 144 17.51 -3.72 -3.21
C GLN A 144 18.33 -2.41 -3.20
N GLY A 145 17.72 -1.26 -2.87
CA GLY A 145 18.37 0.05 -2.90
C GLY A 145 18.31 0.74 -4.28
N VAL A 146 17.49 0.24 -5.21
CA VAL A 146 17.28 0.83 -6.53
C VAL A 146 15.82 1.24 -6.74
N PRO A 147 15.54 2.25 -7.60
CA PRO A 147 14.17 2.64 -7.92
C PRO A 147 13.37 1.51 -8.61
N LEU A 148 12.14 1.31 -8.15
CA LEU A 148 11.19 0.38 -8.76
C LEU A 148 10.65 0.92 -10.08
N THR A 149 10.54 0.04 -11.07
CA THR A 149 10.01 0.32 -12.39
C THR A 149 8.60 -0.26 -12.53
N PRO A 150 7.56 0.58 -12.76
CA PRO A 150 6.20 0.11 -12.95
C PRO A 150 6.10 -1.02 -13.98
N GLY A 151 5.48 -2.12 -13.56
CA GLY A 151 5.26 -3.32 -14.34
C GLY A 151 6.51 -4.11 -14.70
N ARG A 152 7.67 -3.78 -14.11
CA ARG A 152 8.95 -4.47 -14.31
C ARG A 152 9.65 -4.86 -13.02
N SER A 153 9.24 -4.33 -11.87
CA SER A 153 9.74 -4.74 -10.57
C SER A 153 8.74 -5.66 -9.85
N ILE A 154 9.27 -6.61 -9.09
CA ILE A 154 8.50 -7.43 -8.16
C ILE A 154 9.16 -7.45 -6.78
N ALA A 155 8.33 -7.56 -5.75
CA ALA A 155 8.77 -7.95 -4.41
C ALA A 155 8.77 -9.47 -4.30
N VAL A 156 9.79 -10.05 -3.65
CA VAL A 156 9.97 -11.50 -3.49
C VAL A 156 10.44 -11.85 -2.07
N ASP A 157 10.43 -13.13 -1.71
CA ASP A 157 11.18 -13.63 -0.55
C ASP A 157 12.68 -13.70 -0.92
N PRO A 158 13.55 -12.85 -0.35
CA PRO A 158 14.97 -12.80 -0.74
C PRO A 158 15.74 -14.07 -0.37
N ARG A 159 15.19 -14.92 0.51
CA ARG A 159 15.77 -16.23 0.85
C ARG A 159 15.53 -17.26 -0.25
N ALA A 160 14.52 -17.04 -1.10
CA ALA A 160 14.19 -17.92 -2.21
C ALA A 160 14.65 -17.37 -3.56
N ILE A 161 14.53 -16.06 -3.78
CA ILE A 161 14.93 -15.37 -5.01
C ILE A 161 15.82 -14.18 -4.63
N PRO A 162 17.14 -14.24 -4.87
CA PRO A 162 18.04 -13.12 -4.58
C PRO A 162 17.66 -11.85 -5.35
N TYR A 163 17.92 -10.69 -4.76
CA TYR A 163 17.72 -9.42 -5.47
C TYR A 163 18.56 -9.32 -6.74
N GLY A 164 18.03 -8.62 -7.73
CA GLY A 164 18.62 -8.50 -9.06
C GLY A 164 18.34 -9.70 -9.97
N THR A 165 17.71 -10.77 -9.48
CA THR A 165 17.34 -11.92 -10.32
C THR A 165 16.31 -11.51 -11.37
N PRO A 166 16.58 -11.69 -12.68
CA PRO A 166 15.56 -11.58 -13.72
C PRO A 166 14.62 -12.78 -13.64
N VAL A 167 13.32 -12.51 -13.66
CA VAL A 167 12.29 -13.54 -13.55
C VAL A 167 11.33 -13.41 -14.73
N TRP A 168 11.10 -14.51 -15.46
CA TRP A 168 9.95 -14.59 -16.34
C TRP A 168 8.71 -14.90 -15.51
N LEU A 169 7.74 -13.99 -15.57
CA LEU A 169 6.48 -14.08 -14.84
C LEU A 169 5.37 -14.47 -15.81
N ASP A 170 4.60 -15.50 -15.46
CA ASP A 170 3.41 -15.94 -16.19
C ASP A 170 2.23 -16.05 -15.22
N THR A 171 1.30 -15.10 -15.37
CA THR A 171 0.07 -14.97 -14.58
C THR A 171 -1.01 -14.35 -15.48
N THR A 172 -2.14 -13.96 -14.90
CA THR A 172 -3.19 -13.18 -15.55
C THR A 172 -3.29 -11.78 -14.95
N GLU A 173 -3.86 -10.83 -15.69
CA GLU A 173 -4.26 -9.55 -15.13
C GLU A 173 -5.46 -9.71 -14.19
N PRO A 174 -5.51 -8.96 -13.07
CA PRO A 174 -6.67 -8.94 -12.21
C PRO A 174 -7.84 -8.27 -12.90
N GLN A 175 -9.05 -8.77 -12.63
CA GLN A 175 -10.27 -8.28 -13.24
C GLN A 175 -11.24 -7.73 -12.19
N PRO A 176 -12.10 -6.77 -12.55
CA PRO A 176 -13.26 -6.45 -11.74
C PRO A 176 -14.11 -7.68 -11.45
N TRP A 177 -14.71 -7.71 -10.26
CA TRP A 177 -15.74 -8.68 -9.97
C TRP A 177 -16.89 -8.52 -10.96
N SER A 178 -17.31 -9.63 -11.57
CA SER A 178 -18.44 -9.73 -12.46
C SER A 178 -19.09 -11.10 -12.23
N ALA A 179 -20.41 -11.16 -12.27
CA ALA A 179 -21.14 -12.44 -12.27
C ALA A 179 -20.81 -13.28 -13.51
N THR A 180 -20.43 -12.62 -14.61
CA THR A 180 -20.00 -13.23 -15.88
C THR A 180 -18.66 -12.60 -16.29
N PRO A 181 -17.54 -13.01 -15.67
CA PRO A 181 -16.25 -12.41 -15.96
C PRO A 181 -15.80 -12.78 -17.39
N PRO A 182 -15.18 -11.86 -18.13
CA PRO A 182 -14.57 -12.20 -19.41
C PRO A 182 -13.38 -13.15 -19.20
N PRO A 183 -12.90 -13.81 -20.27
CA PRO A 183 -11.71 -14.63 -20.21
C PRO A 183 -10.51 -13.83 -19.65
N PRO A 184 -9.68 -14.44 -18.79
CA PRO A 184 -8.56 -13.74 -18.19
C PRO A 184 -7.51 -13.36 -19.21
N ARG A 185 -7.07 -12.10 -19.14
CA ARG A 185 -6.00 -11.58 -19.99
C ARG A 185 -4.65 -12.05 -19.44
N PRO A 186 -3.78 -12.67 -20.24
CA PRO A 186 -2.44 -13.05 -19.80
C PRO A 186 -1.60 -11.84 -19.41
N LEU A 187 -0.85 -11.96 -18.32
CA LEU A 187 0.21 -11.05 -17.89
C LEU A 187 1.52 -11.84 -17.89
N GLN A 188 2.21 -11.79 -19.03
CA GLN A 188 3.46 -12.51 -19.27
C GLN A 188 4.58 -11.53 -19.56
N ARG A 189 5.61 -11.49 -18.71
CA ARG A 189 6.70 -10.52 -18.87
C ARG A 189 7.94 -10.86 -18.07
N LEU A 190 9.08 -10.40 -18.59
CA LEU A 190 10.32 -10.29 -17.84
C LEU A 190 10.22 -9.16 -16.81
N VAL A 191 10.52 -9.50 -15.55
CA VAL A 191 10.57 -8.61 -14.40
C VAL A 191 11.86 -8.82 -13.61
N MET A 192 12.15 -7.91 -12.68
CA MET A 192 13.32 -7.94 -11.81
C MET A 192 12.88 -8.06 -10.33
N ALA A 193 13.54 -8.94 -9.58
CA ALA A 193 13.40 -9.01 -8.13
C ALA A 193 14.14 -7.83 -7.47
N GLN A 194 13.43 -6.78 -7.06
CA GLN A 194 14.04 -5.53 -6.57
C GLN A 194 13.53 -5.08 -5.21
N ASP A 195 12.56 -5.80 -4.64
CA ASP A 195 11.93 -5.43 -3.39
C ASP A 195 11.58 -6.66 -2.53
N THR A 196 11.13 -6.42 -1.30
CA THR A 196 10.53 -7.45 -0.44
C THR A 196 9.42 -6.87 0.41
N GLY A 197 8.61 -7.74 1.02
CA GLY A 197 7.60 -7.36 1.99
C GLY A 197 7.38 -8.49 2.98
N SER A 198 6.98 -8.17 4.21
CA SER A 198 6.82 -9.16 5.29
C SER A 198 5.78 -10.24 4.98
N ALA A 199 4.82 -9.96 4.09
CA ALA A 199 3.79 -10.90 3.63
C ALA A 199 4.19 -11.67 2.36
N ILE A 200 5.39 -11.43 1.82
CA ILE A 200 5.89 -12.01 0.58
C ILE A 200 6.90 -13.10 0.94
N THR A 201 6.39 -14.30 1.21
CA THR A 201 7.18 -15.45 1.69
C THR A 201 7.04 -16.64 0.76
N GLY A 202 8.11 -17.41 0.58
CA GLY A 202 8.13 -18.64 -0.22
C GLY A 202 8.65 -18.45 -1.65
N ALA A 203 8.91 -19.58 -2.33
CA ALA A 203 9.60 -19.59 -3.62
C ALA A 203 8.77 -19.12 -4.81
N VAL A 204 7.47 -19.47 -4.86
CA VAL A 204 6.55 -19.07 -5.93
C VAL A 204 5.55 -18.07 -5.38
N ARG A 205 6.07 -16.90 -4.98
CA ARG A 205 5.31 -15.78 -4.46
C ARG A 205 5.98 -14.48 -4.89
N ALA A 206 5.23 -13.63 -5.58
CA ALA A 206 5.66 -12.30 -5.96
C ALA A 206 4.57 -11.28 -5.63
N ASP A 207 4.98 -10.07 -5.27
CA ASP A 207 4.12 -8.89 -5.33
C ASP A 207 4.49 -8.06 -6.56
N TYR A 208 3.51 -7.69 -7.36
CA TYR A 208 3.76 -7.07 -8.66
C TYR A 208 3.61 -5.56 -8.58
N TYR A 209 4.69 -4.83 -8.88
CA TYR A 209 4.69 -3.37 -8.76
C TYR A 209 3.96 -2.73 -9.93
N TRP A 210 2.68 -2.37 -9.74
CA TRP A 210 1.85 -1.72 -10.78
C TRP A 210 2.23 -0.25 -11.05
N GLY A 211 2.99 0.37 -10.15
CA GLY A 211 3.35 1.80 -10.22
C GLY A 211 2.24 2.72 -9.72
N TRP A 212 2.21 3.94 -10.25
CA TRP A 212 1.37 5.05 -9.79
C TRP A 212 0.47 5.62 -10.89
N ALA A 213 0.38 4.94 -12.03
CA ALA A 213 -0.54 5.33 -13.10
C ALA A 213 -2.00 5.13 -12.67
N GLU A 214 -2.92 5.81 -13.34
CA GLU A 214 -4.35 5.63 -13.09
C GLU A 214 -4.76 4.14 -13.13
N GLY A 215 -5.54 3.73 -12.15
CA GLY A 215 -5.97 2.33 -11.96
C GLY A 215 -4.88 1.36 -11.49
N ALA A 216 -3.64 1.80 -11.23
CA ALA A 216 -2.60 0.92 -10.68
C ALA A 216 -2.99 0.34 -9.32
N GLU A 217 -3.57 1.19 -8.46
CA GLU A 217 -4.09 0.82 -7.14
C GLU A 217 -5.23 -0.22 -7.20
N ASP A 218 -6.16 -0.08 -8.14
CA ASP A 218 -7.29 -1.01 -8.28
C ASP A 218 -6.81 -2.37 -8.81
N ARG A 219 -5.88 -2.36 -9.77
CA ARG A 219 -5.23 -3.57 -10.24
C ARG A 219 -4.43 -4.23 -9.12
N ALA A 220 -3.62 -3.47 -8.37
CA ALA A 220 -2.86 -3.99 -7.24
C ALA A 220 -3.78 -4.62 -6.17
N GLY A 221 -4.84 -3.92 -5.78
CA GLY A 221 -5.78 -4.39 -4.76
C GLY A 221 -6.55 -5.66 -5.13
N ARG A 222 -6.70 -5.94 -6.43
CA ARG A 222 -7.38 -7.14 -6.95
C ARG A 222 -6.41 -8.26 -7.33
N MET A 223 -5.10 -8.02 -7.27
CA MET A 223 -4.09 -8.98 -7.71
C MET A 223 -4.02 -10.17 -6.75
N LYS A 224 -4.63 -11.28 -7.17
CA LYS A 224 -4.59 -12.57 -6.46
C LYS A 224 -4.67 -13.73 -7.47
N GLN A 225 -3.73 -13.73 -8.40
CA GLN A 225 -3.76 -14.58 -9.59
C GLN A 225 -2.84 -15.78 -9.42
N PRO A 226 -3.17 -16.96 -10.01
CA PRO A 226 -2.24 -18.08 -10.09
C PRO A 226 -0.95 -17.68 -10.81
N LEU A 227 0.20 -18.14 -10.30
CA LEU A 227 1.51 -17.64 -10.72
C LEU A 227 2.45 -18.79 -11.08
N ARG A 228 3.12 -18.66 -12.23
CA ARG A 228 4.31 -19.44 -12.60
C ARG A 228 5.50 -18.49 -12.78
N MET A 229 6.69 -18.93 -12.34
CA MET A 229 7.91 -18.12 -12.34
C MET A 229 9.10 -18.95 -12.84
N TRP A 230 9.97 -18.35 -13.63
CA TRP A 230 11.26 -18.90 -14.01
C TRP A 230 12.35 -17.89 -13.70
N ALA A 231 13.26 -18.24 -12.79
CA ALA A 231 14.46 -17.45 -12.52
C ALA A 231 15.49 -17.67 -13.63
N LEU A 232 16.02 -16.58 -14.18
CA LEU A 232 16.97 -16.59 -15.28
C LEU A 232 18.37 -16.36 -14.73
N TRP A 233 19.17 -17.42 -14.66
CA TRP A 233 20.55 -17.33 -14.20
C TRP A 233 21.49 -17.10 -15.38
N PRO A 234 22.44 -16.15 -15.27
CA PRO A 234 23.47 -15.99 -16.29
C PRO A 234 24.32 -17.25 -16.36
N VAL A 235 24.60 -17.71 -17.58
CA VAL A 235 25.61 -18.75 -17.78
C VAL A 235 26.98 -18.12 -17.55
N THR A 236 27.76 -18.69 -16.64
CA THR A 236 29.20 -18.41 -16.57
C THR A 236 29.85 -19.03 -17.81
N ARG A 237 30.55 -18.21 -18.59
CA ARG A 237 31.42 -18.68 -19.68
C ARG A 237 32.79 -19.03 -19.13
#